data_AF-A0A5B6UVL5-F1
#
_entry.id   AF-A0A5B6UVL5-F1
#
_cell.length_a   1.000
_cell.length_b   1.000
_cell.length_c   1.000
_cell.angle_alpha   90.00
_cell.angle_beta   90.00
_cell.angle_gamma   90.00
#
_symmetry.space_group_name_H-M   'P 1'
#
loop_
_entity.id
_entity.type
_entity.pdbx_description
1 polymer ?
#
loop_
_entity_poly.entity_id
_entity_poly.type
_entity_poly.pdbx_seq_one_letter_code
_entity_poly.pdbx_strand_id
1 'polypeptide(L)'
;MGAIDCYPNSKLKLQSMFLHRKSTNLISKAKEVALVAHPHPHIMPSPTIRSSAANLTRTMAAINKDGIGVDPHELDAIFEQKRSLRSKVRKALKNMDPILRSQEDNAIQNIVVESSWFKASKSLCAYVSSPALLEVGTSRIISEVLSSSAKERKKLYVPRVEDRNSNMKMLMISSVKDLIEKSMNILEPASVDSDGNQREDVMQASDPVDLFIVPGLAFDKSGSRLGRSGGYYDLFLKNYQELTKKKRWKQPLLVALSYSVQIIEDGAIPITPFDIPMDALVSPAGFIPISGAALRRCE
;
A
#
# COMPACT_ATOMS: atom_id res chain seq x y z
N MET A 1 29.74 -0.49 55.47
CA MET A 1 30.39 0.38 56.47
C MET A 1 31.29 1.36 55.71
N GLY A 2 31.08 2.67 55.90
CA GLY A 2 32.02 3.71 55.49
C GLY A 2 31.70 4.48 54.21
N ALA A 3 30.91 5.55 54.33
CA ALA A 3 30.92 6.69 53.41
C ALA A 3 32.12 7.61 53.73
N ILE A 4 32.57 8.43 52.78
CA ILE A 4 33.00 9.84 52.96
C ILE A 4 33.15 10.50 51.57
N ASP A 5 32.47 11.64 51.43
CA ASP A 5 32.54 12.63 50.37
C ASP A 5 33.91 13.31 50.26
N CYS A 6 34.22 13.92 49.10
CA CYS A 6 34.60 15.34 48.99
C CYS A 6 34.94 15.74 47.55
N TYR A 7 34.08 16.59 46.96
CA TYR A 7 34.44 17.52 45.87
C TYR A 7 35.33 18.66 46.42
N PRO A 8 36.05 19.37 45.53
CA PRO A 8 35.75 20.79 45.43
C PRO A 8 35.61 21.32 44.00
N ASN A 9 34.83 22.40 43.97
CA ASN A 9 34.35 23.22 42.88
C ASN A 9 35.33 24.39 42.67
N SER A 10 35.60 24.82 41.44
CA SER A 10 36.08 26.19 41.18
C SER A 10 35.54 26.74 39.87
N LYS A 11 34.57 27.65 40.03
CA LYS A 11 34.03 28.60 39.06
C LYS A 11 35.11 29.59 38.59
N LEU A 12 35.04 29.97 37.31
CA LEU A 12 35.34 31.33 36.85
C LEU A 12 34.17 31.81 35.97
N LYS A 13 33.85 33.09 36.14
CA LYS A 13 32.58 33.77 35.86
C LYS A 13 32.90 35.05 35.08
N LEU A 14 31.91 35.51 34.32
CA LEU A 14 31.70 36.88 33.78
C LEU A 14 32.54 37.21 32.52
N GLN A 15 32.02 37.91 31.49
CA GLN A 15 30.98 38.95 31.53
C GLN A 15 30.38 39.21 30.13
N SER A 16 29.08 39.52 30.11
CA SER A 16 28.29 40.01 28.97
C SER A 16 28.50 41.51 28.72
N MET A 17 28.20 42.00 27.50
CA MET A 17 27.40 43.23 27.35
C MET A 17 26.81 43.41 25.93
N PHE A 18 25.47 43.36 25.89
CA PHE A 18 24.51 44.24 25.18
C PHE A 18 24.83 44.81 23.77
N LEU A 19 23.89 44.65 22.85
CA LEU A 19 22.98 45.75 22.46
C LEU A 19 21.67 45.26 21.82
N HIS A 20 20.57 45.75 22.38
CA HIS A 20 19.21 45.73 21.83
C HIS A 20 19.08 46.72 20.65
N ARG A 21 18.23 46.40 19.67
CA ARG A 21 17.29 47.39 19.11
C ARG A 21 16.07 46.71 18.46
N LYS A 22 14.90 47.05 19.01
CA LYS A 22 13.56 46.84 18.44
C LYS A 22 13.32 47.79 17.27
N SER A 23 12.53 47.38 16.29
CA SER A 23 11.62 48.29 15.58
C SER A 23 10.56 47.50 14.79
N THR A 24 9.32 47.93 14.96
CA THR A 24 8.04 47.41 14.47
C THR A 24 7.63 48.00 13.10
N ASN A 25 6.75 47.26 12.41
CA ASN A 25 5.72 47.69 11.43
C ASN A 25 6.11 48.49 10.18
N LEU A 26 5.73 48.00 8.98
CA LEU A 26 4.90 48.77 8.04
C LEU A 26 4.28 47.89 6.93
N ILE A 27 3.03 48.24 6.59
CA ILE A 27 2.13 47.64 5.60
C ILE A 27 2.19 48.42 4.27
N SER A 28 2.06 47.69 3.16
CA SER A 28 1.54 48.07 1.82
C SER A 28 2.28 49.09 0.93
N LYS A 29 2.60 48.67 -0.31
CA LYS A 29 1.97 49.10 -1.60
C LYS A 29 2.97 48.97 -2.75
N ALA A 30 2.59 48.22 -3.78
CA ALA A 30 2.76 48.57 -5.20
C ALA A 30 1.97 47.60 -6.09
N LYS A 31 0.78 48.05 -6.55
CA LYS A 31 0.24 47.80 -7.90
C LYS A 31 1.02 48.74 -8.85
N GLU A 32 1.16 48.59 -10.18
CA GLU A 32 0.27 48.11 -11.25
C GLU A 32 1.13 48.08 -12.55
N VAL A 33 0.83 47.25 -13.56
CA VAL A 33 0.45 47.60 -14.97
C VAL A 33 0.90 46.36 -15.80
N ALA A 34 0.21 45.75 -16.77
CA ALA A 34 -0.99 46.05 -17.57
C ALA A 34 -1.69 44.75 -18.05
N LEU A 35 -2.95 44.93 -18.43
CA LEU A 35 -3.92 44.05 -19.09
C LEU A 35 -3.42 43.32 -20.35
N VAL A 36 -3.82 42.05 -20.50
CA VAL A 36 -4.40 41.48 -21.74
C VAL A 36 -5.55 40.53 -21.35
N ALA A 37 -6.64 40.55 -22.11
CA ALA A 37 -7.96 40.02 -21.77
C ALA A 37 -8.24 38.56 -22.20
N HIS A 38 -9.31 38.00 -21.60
CA HIS A 38 -10.14 36.82 -21.96
C HIS A 38 -9.75 35.44 -21.38
N PRO A 39 -10.71 34.48 -21.25
CA PRO A 39 -12.04 34.54 -20.61
C PRO A 39 -12.18 33.50 -19.46
N HIS A 40 -13.26 33.61 -18.67
CA HIS A 40 -13.60 32.76 -17.53
C HIS A 40 -13.50 31.24 -17.77
N PRO A 41 -12.91 30.44 -16.86
CA PRO A 41 -13.13 29.01 -16.83
C PRO A 41 -14.44 28.69 -16.11
N HIS A 42 -15.29 27.94 -16.81
CA HIS A 42 -16.53 27.36 -16.35
C HIS A 42 -16.40 26.63 -15.00
N ILE A 43 -17.28 26.96 -14.07
CA ILE A 43 -17.55 26.16 -12.87
C ILE A 43 -18.25 24.87 -13.34
N MET A 44 -17.55 23.75 -13.27
CA MET A 44 -18.12 22.42 -13.49
C MET A 44 -18.95 22.00 -12.26
N PRO A 45 -20.20 21.55 -12.41
CA PRO A 45 -20.95 21.00 -11.29
C PRO A 45 -20.37 19.64 -10.89
N SER A 46 -20.38 19.37 -9.58
CA SER A 46 -19.98 18.10 -8.96
C SER A 46 -20.58 16.88 -9.66
N PRO A 47 -19.80 15.82 -9.96
CA PRO A 47 -20.35 14.67 -10.65
C PRO A 47 -21.24 13.85 -9.70
N THR A 48 -22.53 13.85 -10.02
CA THR A 48 -23.54 12.90 -9.56
C THR A 48 -23.02 11.47 -9.72
N ILE A 49 -23.14 10.67 -8.66
CA ILE A 49 -22.81 9.25 -8.64
C ILE A 49 -23.68 8.52 -9.67
N ARG A 50 -23.13 8.25 -10.86
CA ARG A 50 -23.69 7.33 -11.85
C ARG A 50 -22.71 6.19 -12.13
N SER A 51 -23.33 5.02 -12.30
CA SER A 51 -22.83 3.76 -12.86
C SER A 51 -22.26 2.69 -11.90
N SER A 52 -23.12 2.12 -11.05
CA SER A 52 -22.98 0.72 -10.61
C SER A 52 -23.14 -0.26 -11.78
N ALA A 53 -24.02 0.07 -12.74
CA ALA A 53 -24.27 -0.75 -13.93
C ALA A 53 -23.02 -0.95 -14.81
N ALA A 54 -22.21 0.10 -15.03
CA ALA A 54 -21.05 -0.01 -15.92
C ALA A 54 -19.93 -0.93 -15.38
N ASN A 55 -19.82 -1.07 -14.05
CA ASN A 55 -18.86 -1.99 -13.43
C ASN A 55 -19.38 -3.44 -13.41
N LEU A 56 -20.70 -3.64 -13.29
CA LEU A 56 -21.34 -4.95 -13.44
C LEU A 56 -21.16 -5.48 -14.87
N THR A 57 -21.54 -4.69 -15.89
CA THR A 57 -21.44 -5.07 -17.31
C THR A 57 -20.00 -5.37 -17.73
N ARG A 58 -19.01 -4.71 -17.11
CA ARG A 58 -17.58 -4.86 -17.43
C ARG A 58 -16.96 -6.13 -16.83
N THR A 59 -17.44 -6.57 -15.66
CA THR A 59 -17.11 -7.89 -15.13
C THR A 59 -17.71 -8.96 -16.04
N MET A 60 -18.94 -8.76 -16.53
CA MET A 60 -19.62 -9.70 -17.45
C MET A 60 -18.98 -9.84 -18.83
N ALA A 61 -18.38 -8.76 -19.38
CA ALA A 61 -17.65 -8.84 -20.65
C ALA A 61 -16.39 -9.71 -20.57
N ALA A 62 -15.75 -9.82 -19.39
CA ALA A 62 -14.67 -10.77 -19.14
C ALA A 62 -15.21 -12.19 -18.85
N ILE A 63 -16.39 -12.31 -18.23
CA ILE A 63 -17.07 -13.58 -17.88
C ILE A 63 -17.32 -14.45 -19.12
N ASN A 64 -17.71 -13.86 -20.25
CA ASN A 64 -17.99 -14.63 -21.48
C ASN A 64 -16.75 -15.21 -22.18
N LYS A 65 -15.53 -14.81 -21.78
CA LYS A 65 -14.29 -15.29 -22.43
C LYS A 65 -13.70 -16.54 -21.77
N ASP A 66 -13.99 -16.76 -20.49
CA ASP A 66 -13.37 -17.83 -19.67
C ASP A 66 -14.34 -18.99 -19.31
N GLY A 67 -15.60 -18.95 -19.76
CA GLY A 67 -16.52 -20.10 -19.64
C GLY A 67 -16.88 -20.51 -18.20
N ILE A 68 -16.69 -19.63 -17.21
CA ILE A 68 -17.00 -19.94 -15.81
C ILE A 68 -18.52 -19.86 -15.61
N GLY A 69 -19.18 -21.02 -15.56
CA GLY A 69 -20.63 -21.18 -15.43
C GLY A 69 -21.18 -20.83 -14.04
N VAL A 70 -20.91 -19.62 -13.53
CA VAL A 70 -21.59 -19.10 -12.35
C VAL A 70 -22.84 -18.35 -12.79
N ASP A 71 -23.97 -18.58 -12.11
CA ASP A 71 -25.21 -17.86 -12.35
C ASP A 71 -24.99 -16.33 -12.13
N PRO A 72 -25.27 -15.49 -13.14
CA PRO A 72 -25.28 -14.03 -13.01
C PRO A 72 -25.98 -13.51 -11.74
N HIS A 73 -27.11 -14.10 -11.35
CA HIS A 73 -27.87 -13.66 -10.19
C HIS A 73 -27.14 -13.96 -8.87
N GLU A 74 -26.42 -15.08 -8.81
CA GLU A 74 -25.60 -15.45 -7.66
C GLU A 74 -24.40 -14.49 -7.52
N LEU A 75 -23.75 -14.14 -8.63
CA LEU A 75 -22.67 -13.15 -8.66
C LEU A 75 -23.13 -11.77 -8.18
N ASP A 76 -24.30 -11.30 -8.62
CA ASP A 76 -24.86 -10.03 -8.19
C ASP A 76 -25.12 -9.99 -6.68
N ALA A 77 -25.68 -11.07 -6.12
CA ALA A 77 -25.87 -11.22 -4.69
C ALA A 77 -24.53 -11.15 -3.92
N ILE A 78 -23.50 -11.84 -4.40
CA ILE A 78 -22.15 -11.79 -3.83
C ILE A 78 -21.59 -10.36 -3.87
N PHE A 79 -21.74 -9.64 -4.98
CA PHE A 79 -21.23 -8.28 -5.11
C PHE A 79 -21.93 -7.28 -4.16
N GLU A 80 -23.23 -7.42 -3.93
CA GLU A 80 -23.95 -6.61 -2.95
C GLU A 80 -23.50 -6.91 -1.52
N GLN A 81 -23.30 -8.18 -1.16
CA GLN A 81 -22.74 -8.56 0.14
C GLN A 81 -21.33 -7.97 0.34
N LYS A 82 -20.45 -8.08 -0.68
CA LYS A 82 -19.13 -7.43 -0.68
C LYS A 82 -19.26 -5.91 -0.46
N ARG A 83 -20.22 -5.24 -1.12
CA ARG A 83 -20.44 -3.78 -0.97
C ARG A 83 -20.82 -3.41 0.46
N SER A 84 -21.76 -4.15 1.06
CA SER A 84 -22.16 -3.96 2.46
C SER A 84 -20.99 -4.14 3.42
N LEU A 85 -20.21 -5.21 3.24
CA LEU A 85 -19.03 -5.49 4.07
C LEU A 85 -17.96 -4.40 3.95
N ARG A 86 -17.67 -3.92 2.72
CA ARG A 86 -16.73 -2.80 2.51
C ARG A 86 -17.17 -1.55 3.26
N SER A 87 -18.47 -1.25 3.29
CA SER A 87 -19.00 -0.10 4.03
C SER A 87 -18.75 -0.23 5.53
N LYS A 88 -19.07 -1.40 6.10
CA LYS A 88 -18.85 -1.71 7.53
C LYS A 88 -17.38 -1.56 7.92
N VAL A 89 -16.48 -2.18 7.15
CA VAL A 89 -15.05 -2.21 7.51
C VAL A 89 -14.38 -0.85 7.32
N ARG A 90 -14.77 -0.07 6.28
CA ARG A 90 -14.30 1.32 6.15
C ARG A 90 -14.72 2.18 7.34
N LYS A 91 -15.93 1.99 7.87
CA LYS A 91 -16.39 2.67 9.07
C LYS A 91 -15.57 2.26 10.29
N ALA A 92 -15.28 0.98 10.46
CA ALA A 92 -14.41 0.49 11.54
C ALA A 92 -13.00 1.09 11.46
N LEU A 93 -12.37 1.09 10.28
CA LEU A 93 -11.06 1.71 10.06
C LEU A 93 -11.08 3.21 10.36
N LYS A 94 -12.10 3.95 9.89
CA LYS A 94 -12.23 5.38 10.16
C LYS A 94 -12.36 5.69 11.66
N ASN A 95 -12.97 4.78 12.41
CA ASN A 95 -13.20 4.93 13.85
C ASN A 95 -12.09 4.31 14.71
N MET A 96 -11.06 3.73 14.09
CA MET A 96 -9.92 3.17 14.81
C MET A 96 -9.17 4.30 15.53
N ASP A 97 -8.85 4.08 16.81
CA ASP A 97 -8.08 5.02 17.59
C ASP A 97 -6.71 5.29 16.92
N PRO A 98 -6.31 6.57 16.73
CA PRO A 98 -5.06 6.89 16.05
C PRO A 98 -3.80 6.37 16.74
N ILE A 99 -3.81 6.28 18.07
CA ILE A 99 -2.66 5.75 18.84
C ILE A 99 -2.56 4.24 18.60
N LEU A 100 -3.68 3.53 18.73
CA LEU A 100 -3.75 2.09 18.44
C LEU A 100 -3.33 1.81 16.99
N ARG A 101 -3.81 2.59 16.02
CA ARG A 101 -3.41 2.44 14.61
C ARG A 101 -1.90 2.53 14.44
N SER A 102 -1.26 3.54 15.04
CA SER A 102 0.19 3.71 14.96
C SER A 102 0.94 2.57 15.66
N GLN A 103 0.43 2.06 16.78
CA GLN A 103 1.00 0.89 17.46
C GLN A 103 0.92 -0.37 16.59
N GLU A 104 -0.25 -0.63 16.02
CA GLU A 104 -0.46 -1.78 15.12
C GLU A 104 0.40 -1.66 13.85
N ASP A 105 0.50 -0.48 13.24
CA ASP A 105 1.37 -0.22 12.09
C ASP A 105 2.83 -0.57 12.38
N ASN A 106 3.33 -0.16 13.54
CA ASN A 106 4.71 -0.44 13.95
C ASN A 106 4.90 -1.94 14.22
N ALA A 107 3.98 -2.58 14.94
CA ALA A 107 4.05 -4.00 15.25
C ALA A 107 4.07 -4.85 13.97
N ILE A 108 3.14 -4.58 13.05
CA ILE A 108 3.01 -5.32 11.78
C ILE A 108 4.29 -5.17 10.94
N GLN A 109 4.79 -3.95 10.75
CA GLN A 109 6.00 -3.73 9.96
C GLN A 109 7.22 -4.38 10.59
N ASN A 110 7.34 -4.40 11.93
CA ASN A 110 8.44 -5.06 12.64
C ASN A 110 8.41 -6.58 12.39
N ILE A 111 7.24 -7.20 12.54
CA ILE A 111 7.06 -8.63 12.28
C ILE A 111 7.49 -8.98 10.85
N VAL A 112 7.12 -8.16 9.86
CA VAL A 112 7.53 -8.38 8.46
C VAL A 112 9.05 -8.31 8.33
N VAL A 113 9.68 -7.21 8.72
CA VAL A 113 11.13 -7.01 8.47
C VAL A 113 12.00 -7.97 9.27
N GLU A 114 11.54 -8.43 10.43
CA GLU A 114 12.28 -9.37 11.28
C GLU A 114 12.13 -10.83 10.84
N SER A 115 11.11 -11.15 10.04
CA SER A 115 10.82 -12.52 9.60
C SER A 115 11.91 -13.13 8.71
N SER A 116 12.08 -14.45 8.84
CA SER A 116 12.98 -15.24 7.98
C SER A 116 12.58 -15.18 6.51
N TRP A 117 11.28 -15.26 6.22
CA TRP A 117 10.76 -15.25 4.85
C TRP A 117 10.99 -13.92 4.14
N PHE A 118 10.87 -12.78 4.82
CA PHE A 118 11.21 -11.48 4.25
C PHE A 118 12.72 -11.35 4.03
N LYS A 119 13.52 -11.72 5.03
CA LYS A 119 14.99 -11.69 4.96
C LYS A 119 15.54 -12.57 3.85
N ALA A 120 14.91 -13.73 3.58
CA ALA A 120 15.30 -14.64 2.51
C ALA A 120 14.89 -14.19 1.09
N SER A 121 13.86 -13.34 0.95
CA SER A 121 13.39 -12.86 -0.37
C SER A 121 14.46 -12.04 -1.09
N LYS A 122 14.66 -12.27 -2.38
CA LYS A 122 15.52 -11.46 -3.26
C LYS A 122 14.73 -10.41 -4.03
N SER A 123 13.43 -10.62 -4.17
CA SER A 123 12.52 -9.72 -4.88
C SER A 123 11.14 -9.70 -4.20
N LEU A 124 10.54 -8.52 -4.11
CA LEU A 124 9.19 -8.37 -3.59
C LEU A 124 8.38 -7.29 -4.31
N CYS A 125 7.08 -7.47 -4.32
CA CYS A 125 6.11 -6.43 -4.64
C CYS A 125 5.49 -5.92 -3.35
N ALA A 126 5.42 -4.60 -3.16
CA ALA A 126 4.73 -4.00 -2.03
C ALA A 126 3.91 -2.78 -2.46
N TYR A 127 2.75 -2.60 -1.84
CA TYR A 127 1.99 -1.36 -2.02
C TYR A 127 2.65 -0.21 -1.27
N VAL A 128 2.48 1.01 -1.78
CA VAL A 128 2.85 2.24 -1.07
C VAL A 128 1.62 2.71 -0.30
N SER A 129 1.64 2.57 1.02
CA SER A 129 0.52 2.94 1.88
C SER A 129 0.18 4.42 1.76
N SER A 130 -1.11 4.75 1.57
CA SER A 130 -1.60 6.14 1.59
C SER A 130 -2.49 6.37 2.81
N PRO A 131 -2.28 7.46 3.58
CA PRO A 131 -3.17 7.83 4.70
C PRO A 131 -4.64 7.94 4.29
N ALA A 132 -4.93 8.34 3.04
CA ALA A 132 -6.28 8.46 2.52
C ALA A 132 -7.01 7.10 2.40
N LEU A 133 -6.26 6.01 2.30
CA LEU A 133 -6.81 4.66 2.13
C LEU A 133 -7.01 3.93 3.46
N LEU A 134 -6.43 4.44 4.56
CA LEU A 134 -6.43 3.85 5.90
C LEU A 134 -5.89 2.41 5.93
N GLU A 135 -4.92 2.13 5.06
CA GLU A 135 -4.20 0.85 4.98
C GLU A 135 -3.13 0.76 6.06
N VAL A 136 -2.56 -0.43 6.26
CA VAL A 136 -1.38 -0.60 7.11
C VAL A 136 -0.20 0.14 6.48
N GLY A 137 0.61 0.80 7.29
CA GLY A 137 1.82 1.47 6.85
C GLY A 137 2.82 0.48 6.25
N THR A 138 3.45 0.84 5.12
CA THR A 138 4.51 0.04 4.48
C THR A 138 5.86 0.76 4.38
N SER A 139 5.97 1.96 4.97
CA SER A 139 7.15 2.81 4.86
C SER A 139 8.42 2.16 5.38
N ARG A 140 8.36 1.45 6.52
CA ARG A 140 9.52 0.75 7.10
C ARG A 140 9.95 -0.43 6.24
N ILE A 141 8.99 -1.19 5.69
CA ILE A 141 9.28 -2.32 4.79
C ILE A 141 9.99 -1.80 3.52
N ILE A 142 9.47 -0.73 2.92
CA ILE A 142 10.06 -0.10 1.74
C ILE A 142 11.46 0.46 2.07
N SER A 143 11.60 1.18 3.18
CA SER A 143 12.90 1.76 3.56
C SER A 143 13.94 0.71 3.85
N GLU A 144 13.57 -0.40 4.51
CA GLU A 144 14.49 -1.51 4.79
C GLU A 144 15.11 -2.03 3.49
N VAL A 145 14.28 -2.31 2.49
CA VAL A 145 14.73 -2.82 1.18
C VAL A 145 15.62 -1.80 0.45
N LEU A 146 15.23 -0.52 0.47
CA LEU A 146 15.95 0.53 -0.24
C LEU A 146 17.25 0.97 0.47
N SER A 147 17.37 0.71 1.78
CA SER A 147 18.56 1.07 2.57
C SER A 147 19.73 0.09 2.41
N SER A 148 19.46 -1.15 1.98
CA SER A 148 20.50 -2.15 1.68
C SER A 148 21.47 -1.67 0.60
N SER A 149 22.74 -2.11 0.74
CA SER A 149 23.78 -1.86 -0.27
C SER A 149 23.36 -2.40 -1.63
N ALA A 150 23.80 -1.76 -2.73
CA ALA A 150 23.37 -2.14 -4.08
C ALA A 150 23.67 -3.62 -4.44
N LYS A 151 24.68 -4.23 -3.83
CA LYS A 151 25.04 -5.66 -4.05
C LYS A 151 24.10 -6.65 -3.35
N GLU A 152 23.46 -6.23 -2.25
CA GLU A 152 22.59 -7.08 -1.42
C GLU A 152 21.12 -6.65 -1.48
N ARG A 153 20.84 -5.59 -2.25
CA ARG A 153 19.51 -4.99 -2.33
C ARG A 153 18.53 -5.93 -3.00
N LYS A 154 17.40 -6.16 -2.31
CA LYS A 154 16.25 -6.86 -2.89
C LYS A 154 15.64 -6.01 -3.99
N LYS A 155 15.17 -6.63 -5.08
CA LYS A 155 14.37 -5.90 -6.07
C LYS A 155 13.02 -5.52 -5.45
N LEU A 156 12.67 -4.24 -5.47
CA LEU A 156 11.40 -3.74 -4.98
C LEU A 156 10.55 -3.22 -6.13
N TYR A 157 9.35 -3.78 -6.27
CA TYR A 157 8.36 -3.31 -7.22
C TYR A 157 7.15 -2.74 -6.48
N VAL A 158 6.62 -1.63 -7.00
CA VAL A 158 5.47 -0.92 -6.42
C VAL A 158 4.39 -0.68 -7.48
N PRO A 159 3.11 -0.63 -7.10
CA PRO A 159 2.02 -0.55 -8.05
C PRO A 159 1.94 0.82 -8.73
N ARG A 160 1.59 0.80 -10.02
CA ARG A 160 1.19 1.96 -10.81
C ARG A 160 -0.12 1.65 -11.51
N VAL A 161 -1.17 2.43 -11.24
CA VAL A 161 -2.45 2.29 -11.92
C VAL A 161 -2.37 2.97 -13.28
N GLU A 162 -2.65 2.22 -14.34
CA GLU A 162 -2.58 2.72 -15.71
C GLU A 162 -3.94 3.24 -16.17
N ASP A 163 -5.04 2.58 -15.78
CA ASP A 163 -6.39 3.01 -16.15
C ASP A 163 -7.49 2.51 -15.19
N ARG A 164 -8.75 2.84 -15.51
CA ARG A 164 -9.95 2.41 -14.76
C ARG A 164 -10.47 1.01 -15.17
N ASN A 165 -9.76 0.30 -16.04
CA ASN A 165 -10.10 -1.05 -16.48
C ASN A 165 -9.35 -2.12 -15.67
N SER A 166 -8.87 -1.76 -14.47
CA SER A 166 -8.09 -2.63 -13.59
C SER A 166 -6.66 -2.91 -14.10
N ASN A 167 -6.17 -2.15 -15.09
CA ASN A 167 -4.80 -2.30 -15.55
C ASN A 167 -3.84 -1.64 -14.56
N MET A 168 -2.97 -2.46 -13.98
CA MET A 168 -1.93 -2.06 -13.03
C MET A 168 -0.62 -2.71 -13.46
N LYS A 169 0.46 -1.93 -13.37
CA LYS A 169 1.84 -2.43 -13.49
C LYS A 169 2.48 -2.46 -12.11
N MET A 170 3.48 -3.31 -11.94
CA MET A 170 4.37 -3.29 -10.78
C MET A 170 5.74 -2.89 -11.28
N LEU A 171 6.16 -1.64 -11.01
CA LEU A 171 7.40 -1.09 -11.55
C LEU A 171 8.50 -1.05 -10.50
N MET A 172 9.72 -1.37 -10.92
CA MET A 172 10.89 -1.38 -10.06
C MET A 172 11.26 0.04 -9.60
N ILE A 173 11.55 0.17 -8.31
CA ILE A 173 12.12 1.40 -7.74
C ILE A 173 13.47 1.12 -7.07
N SER A 174 14.34 2.10 -7.16
CA SER A 174 15.68 2.09 -6.55
C SER A 174 15.83 3.16 -5.45
N SER A 175 14.86 4.07 -5.35
CA SER A 175 14.83 5.14 -4.37
C SER A 175 13.40 5.56 -4.04
N VAL A 176 13.17 6.08 -2.83
CA VAL A 176 11.89 6.69 -2.46
C VAL A 176 11.58 7.90 -3.35
N LYS A 177 12.62 8.56 -3.88
CA LYS A 177 12.48 9.69 -4.82
C LYS A 177 11.87 9.28 -6.17
N ASP A 178 11.78 7.99 -6.46
CA ASP A 178 11.12 7.47 -7.66
C ASP A 178 9.59 7.61 -7.60
N LEU A 179 9.06 7.85 -6.40
CA LEU A 179 7.64 7.97 -6.14
C LEU A 179 7.17 9.41 -6.36
N ILE A 180 6.15 9.55 -7.20
CA ILE A 180 5.48 10.81 -7.50
C ILE A 180 4.04 10.73 -6.99
N GLU A 181 3.55 11.83 -6.43
CA GLU A 181 2.15 11.93 -6.02
C GLU A 181 1.26 12.01 -7.27
N LYS A 182 0.29 11.10 -7.34
CA LYS A 182 -0.72 11.05 -8.41
C LYS A 182 -2.12 11.30 -7.85
N SER A 183 -3.14 10.91 -8.60
CA SER A 183 -4.54 10.97 -8.19
C SER A 183 -4.75 10.35 -6.81
N MET A 184 -5.70 10.92 -6.05
CA MET A 184 -6.07 10.46 -4.72
C MET A 184 -4.95 10.52 -3.66
N ASN A 185 -3.88 11.31 -3.88
CA ASN A 185 -2.74 11.44 -2.98
C ASN A 185 -2.06 10.09 -2.69
N ILE A 186 -1.97 9.26 -3.73
CA ILE A 186 -1.26 7.99 -3.71
C ILE A 186 0.07 8.21 -4.42
N LEU A 187 1.14 7.77 -3.77
CA LEU A 187 2.48 7.78 -4.33
C LEU A 187 2.64 6.58 -5.28
N GLU A 188 2.93 6.86 -6.55
CA GLU A 188 3.17 5.86 -7.58
C GLU A 188 4.54 6.09 -8.22
N PRO A 189 5.21 5.04 -8.73
CA PRO A 189 6.44 5.23 -9.48
C PRO A 189 6.17 5.97 -10.80
N ALA A 190 7.06 6.89 -11.18
CA ALA A 190 7.11 7.41 -12.55
C ALA A 190 7.32 6.25 -13.55
N SER A 191 6.88 6.40 -14.81
CA SER A 191 7.05 5.33 -15.81
C SER A 191 8.50 5.14 -16.24
N VAL A 192 9.29 6.21 -16.13
CA VAL A 192 10.72 6.24 -16.42
C VAL A 192 11.52 6.54 -15.15
N ASP A 193 12.80 6.16 -15.15
CA ASP A 193 13.76 6.54 -14.12
C ASP A 193 14.31 7.98 -14.32
N SER A 194 15.24 8.39 -13.46
CA SER A 194 15.87 9.72 -13.53
C SER A 194 16.68 9.95 -14.80
N ASP A 195 17.12 8.87 -15.45
CA ASP A 195 17.93 8.90 -16.67
C ASP A 195 17.05 8.77 -17.93
N GLY A 196 15.73 8.69 -17.78
CA GLY A 196 14.75 8.59 -18.85
C GLY A 196 14.52 7.16 -19.37
N ASN A 197 15.11 6.14 -18.74
CA ASN A 197 14.91 4.75 -19.14
C ASN A 197 13.59 4.22 -18.61
N GLN A 198 12.98 3.28 -19.35
CA GLN A 198 11.77 2.59 -18.88
C GLN A 198 12.10 1.74 -17.66
N ARG A 199 11.25 1.82 -16.63
CA ARG A 199 11.40 0.97 -15.45
C ARG A 199 11.04 -0.48 -15.76
N GLU A 200 11.77 -1.40 -15.14
CA GLU A 200 11.46 -2.83 -15.21
C GLU A 200 10.06 -3.09 -14.62
N ASP A 201 9.18 -3.68 -15.42
CA ASP A 201 7.89 -4.22 -14.97
C ASP A 201 8.10 -5.66 -14.49
N VAL A 202 7.51 -6.04 -13.36
CA VAL A 202 7.48 -7.42 -12.83
C VAL A 202 7.08 -8.44 -13.90
N MET A 203 6.15 -8.09 -14.79
CA MET A 203 5.69 -8.98 -15.85
C MET A 203 6.79 -9.29 -16.91
N GLN A 204 7.86 -8.49 -16.92
CA GLN A 204 9.02 -8.62 -17.81
C GLN A 204 10.27 -9.15 -17.10
N ALA A 205 10.21 -9.37 -15.77
CA ALA A 205 11.35 -9.82 -14.98
C ALA A 205 11.98 -11.12 -15.53
N SER A 206 13.28 -11.27 -15.32
CA SER A 206 14.04 -12.47 -15.68
C SER A 206 13.92 -13.58 -14.65
N ASP A 207 13.62 -13.23 -13.41
CA ASP A 207 13.52 -14.13 -12.26
C ASP A 207 12.16 -13.97 -11.57
N PRO A 208 11.67 -14.99 -10.84
CA PRO A 208 10.44 -14.86 -10.09
C PRO A 208 10.53 -13.85 -8.95
N VAL A 209 9.36 -13.32 -8.58
CA VAL A 209 9.15 -12.55 -7.36
C VAL A 209 8.96 -13.54 -6.21
N ASP A 210 9.63 -13.31 -5.08
CA ASP A 210 9.53 -14.22 -3.93
C ASP A 210 8.32 -13.92 -3.04
N LEU A 211 7.91 -12.65 -2.98
CA LEU A 211 6.95 -12.14 -2.01
C LEU A 211 6.06 -11.04 -2.60
N PHE A 212 4.76 -11.12 -2.35
CA PHE A 212 3.83 -10.02 -2.55
C PHE A 212 3.25 -9.59 -1.21
N ILE A 213 3.40 -8.31 -0.89
CA ILE A 213 2.67 -7.65 0.19
C ILE A 213 1.40 -7.04 -0.40
N VAL A 214 0.25 -7.64 -0.09
CA VAL A 214 -1.04 -7.37 -0.74
C VAL A 214 -1.96 -6.57 0.19
N PRO A 215 -2.51 -5.42 -0.21
CA PRO A 215 -3.46 -4.65 0.58
C PRO A 215 -4.89 -5.21 0.47
N GLY A 216 -5.72 -4.84 1.43
CA GLY A 216 -7.14 -5.22 1.49
C GLY A 216 -7.89 -4.43 2.56
N LEU A 217 -9.22 -4.47 2.47
CA LEU A 217 -10.11 -3.89 3.48
C LEU A 217 -10.39 -4.88 4.59
N ALA A 218 -10.63 -6.15 4.27
CA ALA A 218 -10.90 -7.19 5.25
C ALA A 218 -10.24 -8.50 4.82
N PHE A 219 -9.94 -9.34 5.82
CA PHE A 219 -9.34 -10.65 5.66
C PHE A 219 -10.00 -11.62 6.63
N ASP A 220 -9.98 -12.90 6.28
CA ASP A 220 -10.30 -13.97 7.22
C ASP A 220 -9.12 -14.96 7.30
N LYS A 221 -9.15 -15.88 8.27
CA LYS A 221 -8.07 -16.85 8.49
C LYS A 221 -8.14 -18.03 7.54
N SER A 222 -9.14 -18.08 6.65
CA SER A 222 -9.19 -18.99 5.51
C SER A 222 -8.42 -18.47 4.28
N GLY A 223 -7.98 -17.22 4.31
CA GLY A 223 -7.18 -16.58 3.25
C GLY A 223 -8.02 -15.70 2.32
N SER A 224 -9.32 -15.54 2.60
CA SER A 224 -10.19 -14.67 1.82
C SER A 224 -9.78 -13.21 2.02
N ARG A 225 -9.88 -12.43 0.94
CA ARG A 225 -9.51 -11.01 0.94
C ARG A 225 -10.59 -10.16 0.30
N LEU A 226 -11.03 -9.13 1.01
CA LEU A 226 -11.92 -8.12 0.46
C LEU A 226 -11.13 -6.90 -0.03
N GLY A 227 -10.95 -6.77 -1.35
CA GLY A 227 -10.34 -5.59 -1.96
C GLY A 227 -11.26 -4.35 -2.02
N ARG A 228 -10.75 -3.24 -2.55
CA ARG A 228 -11.47 -1.95 -2.65
C ARG A 228 -12.50 -1.85 -3.79
N SER A 229 -12.79 -2.95 -4.49
CA SER A 229 -13.68 -3.12 -5.66
C SER A 229 -13.11 -2.82 -7.04
N GLY A 230 -11.85 -2.41 -7.15
CA GLY A 230 -11.22 -2.13 -8.45
C GLY A 230 -10.63 -3.35 -9.16
N GLY A 231 -10.63 -4.55 -8.56
CA GLY A 231 -10.12 -5.77 -9.18
C GLY A 231 -8.62 -5.80 -9.54
N TYR A 232 -7.87 -4.71 -9.32
CA TYR A 232 -6.47 -4.57 -9.74
C TYR A 232 -5.57 -5.71 -9.26
N TYR A 233 -5.60 -6.02 -7.96
CA TYR A 233 -4.73 -7.08 -7.41
C TYR A 233 -5.15 -8.46 -7.89
N ASP A 234 -6.44 -8.76 -7.94
CA ASP A 234 -6.91 -10.08 -8.37
C ASP A 234 -6.57 -10.33 -9.85
N LEU A 235 -6.78 -9.34 -10.72
CA LEU A 235 -6.39 -9.41 -12.12
C LEU A 235 -4.87 -9.51 -12.31
N PHE A 236 -4.10 -8.69 -11.59
CA PHE A 236 -2.64 -8.72 -11.67
C PHE A 236 -2.08 -10.06 -11.20
N LEU A 237 -2.54 -10.55 -10.04
CA LEU A 237 -2.08 -11.82 -9.48
C LEU A 237 -2.47 -13.01 -10.36
N LYS A 238 -3.67 -13.03 -10.95
CA LYS A 238 -4.07 -14.04 -11.95
C LYS A 238 -3.07 -14.04 -13.13
N ASN A 239 -2.79 -12.87 -13.70
CA ASN A 239 -1.84 -12.77 -14.82
C ASN A 239 -0.43 -13.20 -14.43
N TYR A 240 0.01 -12.89 -13.20
CA TYR A 240 1.31 -13.30 -12.68
C TYR A 240 1.38 -14.82 -12.42
N GLN A 241 0.29 -15.44 -11.95
CA GLN A 241 0.17 -16.89 -11.82
C GLN A 241 0.27 -17.61 -13.17
N GLU A 242 -0.31 -17.04 -14.23
CA GLU A 242 -0.16 -17.59 -15.58
C GLU A 242 1.27 -17.41 -16.12
N LEU A 243 1.92 -16.27 -15.84
CA LEU A 243 3.32 -16.05 -16.18
C LEU A 243 4.24 -17.06 -15.49
N THR A 244 4.05 -17.27 -14.19
CA THR A 244 4.85 -18.21 -13.41
C THR A 244 4.65 -19.65 -13.90
N LYS A 245 3.43 -20.07 -14.25
CA LYS A 245 3.18 -21.37 -14.91
C LYS A 245 3.93 -21.48 -16.25
N LYS A 246 3.79 -20.48 -17.12
CA LYS A 246 4.44 -20.44 -18.43
C LYS A 246 5.97 -20.51 -18.33
N LYS A 247 6.56 -19.79 -17.39
CA LYS A 247 8.01 -19.76 -17.14
C LYS A 247 8.50 -20.86 -16.20
N ARG A 248 7.61 -21.73 -15.70
CA ARG A 248 7.91 -22.80 -14.71
C ARG A 248 8.60 -22.26 -13.44
N TRP A 249 8.17 -21.10 -13.01
CA TRP A 249 8.67 -20.46 -11.81
C TRP A 249 7.94 -20.93 -10.55
N LYS A 250 8.65 -20.84 -9.41
CA LYS A 250 8.02 -20.98 -8.10
C LYS A 250 7.00 -19.85 -7.89
N GLN A 251 5.86 -20.17 -7.30
CA GLN A 251 4.87 -19.16 -6.92
C GLN A 251 5.42 -18.27 -5.79
N PRO A 252 5.13 -16.95 -5.83
CA PRO A 252 5.47 -16.06 -4.73
C PRO A 252 4.68 -16.43 -3.48
N LEU A 253 5.15 -15.99 -2.31
CA LEU A 253 4.32 -15.94 -1.11
C LEU A 253 3.40 -14.72 -1.18
N LEU A 254 2.09 -14.90 -1.03
CA LEU A 254 1.11 -13.81 -0.94
C LEU A 254 0.79 -13.49 0.53
N VAL A 255 1.34 -12.39 1.05
CA VAL A 255 1.14 -11.96 2.44
C VAL A 255 0.29 -10.70 2.47
N ALA A 256 -0.81 -10.73 3.20
CA ALA A 256 -1.59 -9.54 3.48
C ALA A 256 -1.22 -8.92 4.83
N LEU A 257 -1.20 -7.59 4.90
CA LEU A 257 -1.05 -6.85 6.14
C LEU A 257 -2.43 -6.41 6.63
N SER A 258 -2.71 -6.64 7.92
CA SER A 258 -4.03 -6.41 8.48
C SER A 258 -3.94 -5.82 9.88
N TYR A 259 -4.66 -4.71 10.11
CA TYR A 259 -5.02 -4.31 11.47
C TYR A 259 -5.91 -5.39 12.11
N SER A 260 -5.99 -5.41 13.44
CA SER A 260 -6.83 -6.37 14.16
C SER A 260 -8.30 -6.28 13.75
N VAL A 261 -8.78 -5.05 13.53
CA VAL A 261 -10.18 -4.75 13.13
C VAL A 261 -10.54 -5.18 11.70
N GLN A 262 -9.55 -5.54 10.88
CA GLN A 262 -9.75 -6.00 9.51
C GLN A 262 -9.86 -7.53 9.41
N ILE A 263 -9.48 -8.25 10.46
CA ILE A 263 -9.66 -9.71 10.53
C ILE A 263 -11.09 -9.98 10.99
N ILE A 264 -11.88 -10.62 10.14
CA ILE A 264 -13.27 -10.98 10.43
C ILE A 264 -13.43 -12.50 10.52
N GLU A 265 -14.62 -12.95 10.88
CA GLU A 265 -14.96 -14.36 11.02
C GLU A 265 -14.76 -15.12 9.69
N ASP A 266 -14.29 -16.37 9.79
CA ASP A 266 -14.06 -17.23 8.63
C ASP A 266 -15.36 -17.48 7.85
N GLY A 267 -15.30 -17.29 6.54
CA GLY A 267 -16.46 -17.42 5.66
C GLY A 267 -17.37 -16.19 5.63
N ALA A 268 -17.10 -15.15 6.43
CA ALA A 268 -17.86 -13.90 6.38
C ALA A 268 -17.51 -13.03 5.16
N ILE A 269 -16.38 -13.29 4.50
CA ILE A 269 -16.01 -12.65 3.23
C ILE A 269 -16.64 -13.47 2.09
N PRO A 270 -17.67 -12.95 1.40
CA PRO A 270 -18.21 -13.64 0.24
C PRO A 270 -17.17 -13.59 -0.89
N ILE A 271 -16.89 -14.74 -1.50
CA ILE A 271 -15.85 -14.91 -2.52
C ILE A 271 -16.46 -15.19 -3.90
N THR A 272 -15.74 -14.81 -4.95
CA THR A 272 -16.02 -15.19 -6.34
C THR A 272 -14.88 -16.04 -6.87
N PRO A 273 -15.06 -16.80 -7.97
CA PRO A 273 -13.96 -17.57 -8.60
C PRO A 273 -12.78 -16.72 -9.09
N PHE A 274 -12.93 -15.39 -9.08
CA PHE A 274 -11.92 -14.43 -9.51
C PHE A 274 -11.04 -13.94 -8.36
N ASP A 275 -11.46 -14.12 -7.11
CA ASP A 275 -10.67 -13.65 -5.97
C ASP A 275 -9.47 -14.57 -5.76
N ILE A 276 -8.29 -13.96 -5.58
CA ILE A 276 -7.07 -14.72 -5.30
C ILE A 276 -6.89 -14.82 -3.78
N PRO A 277 -6.82 -16.04 -3.19
CA PRO A 277 -6.63 -16.22 -1.76
C PRO A 277 -5.19 -15.86 -1.34
N MET A 278 -5.04 -15.37 -0.11
CA MET A 278 -3.74 -15.07 0.49
C MET A 278 -3.13 -16.32 1.13
N ASP A 279 -1.80 -16.40 1.09
CA ASP A 279 -1.06 -17.50 1.73
C ASP A 279 -0.90 -17.28 3.23
N ALA A 280 -0.83 -16.03 3.67
CA ALA A 280 -0.68 -15.66 5.07
C ALA A 280 -1.17 -14.24 5.36
N LEU A 281 -1.43 -13.97 6.64
CA LEU A 281 -1.67 -12.63 7.17
C LEU A 281 -0.53 -12.25 8.13
N VAL A 282 -0.19 -10.96 8.18
CA VAL A 282 0.54 -10.37 9.31
C VAL A 282 -0.41 -9.40 10.00
N SER A 283 -0.57 -9.60 11.30
CA SER A 283 -1.32 -8.72 12.19
C SER A 283 -0.46 -8.35 13.41
N PRO A 284 -0.93 -7.46 14.29
CA PRO A 284 -0.22 -7.14 15.53
C PRO A 284 -0.02 -8.36 16.43
N ALA A 285 -0.86 -9.40 16.29
CA ALA A 285 -0.73 -10.65 17.03
C ALA A 285 0.34 -11.59 16.47
N GLY A 286 0.89 -11.31 15.27
CA GLY A 286 1.94 -12.11 14.66
C GLY A 286 1.67 -12.50 13.21
N PHE A 287 2.47 -13.44 12.72
CA PHE A 287 2.31 -14.08 11.43
C PHE A 287 1.32 -15.24 11.51
N ILE A 288 0.32 -15.23 10.63
CA ILE A 288 -0.75 -16.24 10.56
C ILE A 288 -0.61 -16.96 9.21
N PRO A 289 0.07 -18.12 9.16
CA PRO A 289 0.17 -18.91 7.94
C PRO A 289 -1.17 -19.61 7.64
N ILE A 290 -1.58 -19.61 6.38
CA ILE A 290 -2.87 -20.17 5.93
C ILE A 290 -2.62 -21.31 4.93
N SER A 291 -1.82 -21.06 3.90
CA SER A 291 -1.52 -22.08 2.90
C SER A 291 -0.34 -22.96 3.32
N GLY A 292 -0.25 -24.17 2.73
CA GLY A 292 0.93 -25.02 2.89
C GLY A 292 2.24 -24.34 2.44
N ALA A 293 2.18 -23.36 1.54
CA ALA A 293 3.35 -22.60 1.11
C ALA A 293 3.81 -21.57 2.15
N ALA A 294 2.90 -21.05 2.98
CA ALA A 294 3.24 -20.21 4.12
C ALA A 294 3.76 -21.04 5.29
N LEU A 295 3.14 -22.18 5.60
CA LEU A 295 3.56 -23.06 6.69
C LEU A 295 5.03 -23.49 6.57
N ARG A 296 5.46 -23.90 5.37
CA ARG A 296 6.86 -24.26 5.07
C ARG A 296 7.88 -23.11 5.18
N ARG A 297 7.42 -21.88 5.40
CA ARG A 297 8.28 -20.71 5.60
C ARG A 297 8.34 -20.26 7.07
N CYS A 298 7.56 -20.89 7.94
CA CYS A 298 7.62 -20.72 9.40
C CYS A 298 8.62 -21.66 10.07
N GLU A 299 8.94 -22.79 9.41
CA GLU A 299 9.96 -23.77 9.81
C GLU A 299 11.38 -23.25 9.53
#